data_AF-A0A2G5U484-F1
#
_entry.id   AF-A0A2G5U484-F1
#
_cell.length_a   1.000
_cell.length_b   1.000
_cell.length_c   1.000
_cell.angle_alpha   90.00
_cell.angle_beta   90.00
_cell.angle_gamma   90.00
#
_symmetry.space_group_name_H-M   'P 1'
#
loop_
_entity.id
_entity.type
_entity.pdbx_description
1 polymer ?
#
loop_
_entity_poly.entity_id
_entity_poly.type
_entity_poly.pdbx_seq_one_letter_code
_entity_poly.pdbx_strand_id
1 'polypeptide(L)'
;MFSVPFLTSLTSHLGTTAIDDASDSLSCLISAFLFIIAAILTSAKTYVGSAMECWVPQTYSGEWGEFAENYCFLKDTYWFPSKEVMSDIPEYHKEEHRLSYYQWSSMYMAMAGLAFMIPKFLWKMSQSYTDLPLIYFCDTANAIRSETADNRKEKVKEMAVFMRSKITAVHAPGSISNVRMYFVYAIIKILYLCIAAAQFIVLGYFLGQKKNLLWGWTLFMNLINGVTWETTGLFPRLTFCDFTVREMAGNNRDETVQCVIGINEFNEKIFLFLWFWLVFLFFSTVVAHAFNFSQMVKPYFINSLLHTLRKPHDQKQKKLFKKFGDDHLTMDGKLILSFIKSQSDLVAQEVAVAMYNNYLEHLKATRPSITPEDLHKGIEKMKKVQVDET
;
A
#
# COMPACT_ATOMS: atom_id res chain seq x y z
N MET A 1 -20.52 -5.71 16.40
CA MET A 1 -19.37 -5.59 15.46
C MET A 1 -19.21 -6.96 14.82
N PHE A 2 -19.71 -7.15 13.59
CA PHE A 2 -19.67 -8.46 12.94
C PHE A 2 -18.22 -8.81 12.59
N SER A 3 -17.61 -9.72 13.37
CA SER A 3 -16.32 -10.29 13.05
C SER A 3 -16.52 -11.33 11.95
N VAL A 4 -16.08 -11.03 10.73
CA VAL A 4 -15.99 -12.03 9.67
C VAL A 4 -14.72 -12.84 9.94
N PRO A 5 -14.80 -14.13 10.34
CA PRO A 5 -13.67 -14.89 10.87
C PRO A 5 -12.47 -14.94 9.91
N PHE A 6 -12.77 -15.00 8.61
CA PHE A 6 -11.78 -14.96 7.55
C PHE A 6 -11.02 -13.62 7.52
N LEU A 7 -11.73 -12.49 7.61
CA LEU A 7 -11.09 -11.17 7.61
C LEU A 7 -10.25 -10.95 8.86
N THR A 8 -10.68 -11.45 10.03
CA THR A 8 -9.90 -11.37 11.26
C THR A 8 -8.63 -12.23 11.22
N SER A 9 -8.70 -13.41 10.60
CA SER A 9 -7.53 -14.28 10.41
C SER A 9 -6.55 -13.68 9.39
N LEU A 10 -7.08 -13.11 8.31
CA LEU A 10 -6.28 -12.48 7.27
C LEU A 10 -5.61 -11.19 7.77
N THR A 11 -6.34 -10.37 8.53
CA THR A 11 -5.80 -9.13 9.12
C THR A 11 -4.83 -9.40 10.27
N SER A 12 -5.02 -10.47 11.06
CA SER A 12 -4.02 -10.87 12.06
C SER A 12 -2.74 -11.37 11.40
N HIS A 13 -2.86 -12.20 10.36
CA HIS A 13 -1.70 -12.70 9.62
C HIS A 13 -1.00 -11.62 8.80
N LEU A 14 -1.71 -10.61 8.32
CA LEU A 14 -1.16 -9.45 7.59
C LEU A 14 -1.05 -8.19 8.47
N GLY A 15 -1.12 -8.33 9.79
CA GLY A 15 -1.07 -7.22 10.74
C GLY A 15 0.24 -6.42 10.68
N THR A 16 0.25 -5.24 11.29
CA THR A 16 1.43 -4.37 11.38
C THR A 16 2.58 -5.10 12.09
N THR A 17 3.74 -5.13 11.46
CA THR A 17 4.98 -5.70 11.99
C THR A 17 6.02 -4.60 12.19
N ALA A 18 7.04 -4.86 13.01
CA ALA A 18 8.12 -3.90 13.32
C ALA A 18 8.94 -3.44 12.10
N ILE A 19 8.78 -4.12 10.97
CA ILE A 19 9.45 -3.87 9.69
C ILE A 19 8.55 -3.17 8.66
N ASP A 20 7.27 -2.94 8.99
CA ASP A 20 6.33 -2.24 8.12
C ASP A 20 6.48 -0.72 8.33
N ASP A 21 6.64 0.02 7.24
CA ASP A 21 6.56 1.48 7.30
C ASP A 21 5.11 1.93 7.50
N ALA A 22 4.89 3.14 8.02
CA ALA A 22 3.56 3.74 8.12
C ALA A 22 2.83 3.75 6.76
N SER A 23 3.57 4.01 5.68
CA SER A 23 3.10 3.96 4.29
C SER A 23 2.60 2.57 3.87
N ASP A 24 3.24 1.50 4.33
CA ASP A 24 2.83 0.13 3.98
C ASP A 24 1.55 -0.24 4.71
N SER A 25 1.44 0.19 5.97
CA SER A 25 0.25 0.00 6.78
C SER A 25 -0.95 0.75 6.19
N LEU A 26 -0.72 1.98 5.71
CA LEU A 26 -1.74 2.77 5.02
C LEU A 26 -2.19 2.11 3.70
N SER A 27 -1.23 1.62 2.91
CA SER A 27 -1.49 1.00 1.61
C SER A 27 -2.15 -0.37 1.71
N CYS A 28 -1.67 -1.22 2.61
CA CYS A 28 -2.17 -2.58 2.74
C CYS A 28 -3.39 -2.64 3.65
N LEU A 29 -3.27 -2.20 4.91
CA LEU A 29 -4.30 -2.46 5.91
C LEU A 29 -5.46 -1.48 5.80
N ILE A 30 -5.17 -0.18 5.81
CA ILE A 30 -6.21 0.85 5.82
C ILE A 30 -6.95 0.85 4.48
N SER A 31 -6.23 0.83 3.36
CA SER A 31 -6.88 0.81 2.05
C SER A 31 -7.66 -0.48 1.82
N ALA A 32 -7.13 -1.67 2.14
CA ALA A 32 -7.91 -2.90 2.01
C ALA A 32 -9.17 -2.89 2.90
N PHE A 33 -9.07 -2.39 4.13
CA PHE A 33 -10.22 -2.24 5.02
C PHE A 33 -11.29 -1.31 4.45
N LEU A 34 -10.90 -0.14 3.94
CA LEU A 34 -11.83 0.81 3.33
C LEU A 34 -12.55 0.20 2.12
N PHE A 35 -11.83 -0.46 1.23
CA PHE A 35 -12.41 -1.11 0.04
C PHE A 35 -13.32 -2.29 0.41
N ILE A 36 -12.93 -3.12 1.38
CA ILE A 36 -13.75 -4.26 1.84
C ILE A 36 -15.02 -3.77 2.54
N ILE A 37 -14.95 -2.74 3.37
CA ILE A 37 -16.15 -2.14 3.98
C ILE A 37 -17.04 -1.54 2.90
N ALA A 38 -16.49 -0.82 1.94
CA ALA A 38 -17.28 -0.26 0.84
C ALA A 38 -17.99 -1.36 0.02
N ALA A 39 -17.32 -2.51 -0.20
CA ALA A 39 -17.92 -3.68 -0.84
C ALA A 39 -19.05 -4.30 -0.02
N ILE A 40 -18.92 -4.36 1.31
CA ILE A 40 -19.96 -4.86 2.22
C ILE A 40 -21.16 -3.90 2.23
N LEU A 41 -20.92 -2.59 2.33
CA LEU A 41 -21.97 -1.57 2.36
C LEU A 41 -22.79 -1.56 1.07
N THR A 42 -22.11 -1.62 -0.08
CA THR A 42 -22.81 -1.67 -1.38
C THR A 42 -23.56 -2.97 -1.58
N SER A 43 -22.95 -4.12 -1.25
CA SER A 43 -23.65 -5.41 -1.29
C SER A 43 -24.88 -5.42 -0.38
N ALA A 44 -24.76 -4.91 0.85
CA ALA A 44 -25.89 -4.83 1.77
C ALA A 44 -27.04 -4.04 1.16
N LYS A 45 -26.77 -2.93 0.46
CA LYS A 45 -27.82 -2.17 -0.23
C LYS A 45 -28.43 -2.93 -1.41
N THR A 46 -27.64 -3.71 -2.14
CA THR A 46 -28.15 -4.54 -3.25
C THR A 46 -29.08 -5.66 -2.78
N TYR A 47 -28.81 -6.25 -1.60
CA TYR A 47 -29.59 -7.38 -1.07
C TYR A 47 -30.69 -6.98 -0.09
N VAL A 48 -30.58 -5.81 0.57
CA VAL A 48 -31.58 -5.31 1.53
C VAL A 48 -32.46 -4.27 0.84
N GLY A 49 -33.56 -4.75 0.25
CA GLY A 49 -34.56 -3.96 -0.47
C GLY A 49 -34.54 -4.19 -1.98
N SER A 50 -35.37 -3.43 -2.70
CA SER A 50 -35.35 -3.32 -4.16
C SER A 50 -34.06 -2.61 -4.61
N ALA A 51 -33.22 -3.28 -5.40
CA ALA A 51 -32.02 -2.66 -5.97
C ALA A 51 -32.40 -1.59 -7.02
N MET A 52 -33.52 -1.81 -7.70
CA MET A 52 -34.09 -0.96 -8.73
C MET A 52 -35.62 -1.09 -8.72
N GLU A 53 -36.31 0.00 -9.04
CA GLU A 53 -37.78 0.04 -9.15
C GLU A 53 -38.16 0.65 -10.49
N CYS A 54 -39.08 0.01 -11.24
CA CYS A 54 -39.41 0.44 -12.60
C CYS A 54 -40.85 0.92 -12.73
N TRP A 55 -41.04 1.96 -13.52
CA TRP A 55 -42.35 2.48 -13.89
C TRP A 55 -42.96 1.62 -15.00
N VAL A 56 -43.65 0.55 -14.61
CA VAL A 56 -44.36 -0.35 -15.52
C VAL A 56 -45.83 0.07 -15.73
N PRO A 57 -46.41 -0.16 -16.92
CA PRO A 57 -47.83 0.08 -17.17
C PRO A 57 -48.75 -0.62 -16.16
N GLN A 58 -49.86 0.03 -15.79
CA GLN A 58 -50.84 -0.50 -14.82
C GLN A 58 -51.52 -1.81 -15.26
N THR A 59 -51.40 -2.19 -16.52
CA THR A 59 -51.92 -3.46 -17.06
C THR A 59 -51.12 -4.68 -16.60
N TYR A 60 -49.86 -4.50 -16.19
CA TYR A 60 -49.03 -5.57 -15.66
C TYR A 60 -49.43 -5.89 -14.22
N SER A 61 -49.57 -7.19 -13.90
CA SER A 61 -49.70 -7.61 -12.50
C SER A 61 -48.41 -7.31 -11.72
N GLY A 62 -48.47 -7.29 -10.39
CA GLY A 62 -47.30 -7.02 -9.55
C GLY A 62 -46.12 -7.96 -9.83
N GLU A 63 -46.38 -9.23 -10.15
CA GLU A 63 -45.35 -10.23 -10.50
C GLU A 63 -44.61 -9.88 -11.80
N TRP A 64 -45.32 -9.32 -12.79
CA TRP A 64 -44.69 -8.85 -14.03
C TRP A 64 -43.85 -7.60 -13.81
N GLY A 65 -44.22 -6.76 -12.84
CA GLY A 65 -43.39 -5.63 -12.39
C GLY A 65 -42.06 -6.10 -11.80
N GLU A 66 -42.09 -7.07 -10.89
CA GLU A 66 -40.89 -7.66 -10.30
C GLU A 66 -40.02 -8.37 -11.35
N PHE A 67 -40.64 -9.03 -12.34
CA PHE A 67 -39.91 -9.60 -13.47
C PHE A 67 -39.21 -8.51 -14.30
N ALA A 68 -39.90 -7.42 -14.64
CA ALA A 68 -39.34 -6.31 -15.40
C ALA A 68 -38.18 -5.64 -14.64
N GLU A 69 -38.32 -5.44 -13.33
CA GLU A 69 -37.26 -4.91 -12.47
C GLU A 69 -36.03 -5.82 -12.47
N ASN A 70 -36.20 -7.12 -12.25
CA ASN A 70 -35.08 -8.06 -12.27
C ASN A 70 -34.44 -8.17 -13.66
N TYR A 71 -35.26 -8.21 -14.71
CA TYR A 71 -34.79 -8.24 -16.10
C TYR A 71 -33.97 -6.99 -16.42
N CYS A 72 -34.47 -5.81 -16.09
CA CYS A 72 -33.81 -4.54 -16.33
C CYS A 72 -32.62 -4.30 -15.39
N PHE A 73 -32.55 -4.96 -14.24
CA PHE A 73 -31.38 -4.88 -13.37
C PHE A 73 -30.22 -5.69 -13.95
N LEU A 74 -30.52 -6.89 -14.48
CA LEU A 74 -29.55 -7.80 -15.11
C LEU A 74 -29.15 -7.36 -16.51
N LYS A 75 -30.11 -6.83 -17.29
CA LYS A 75 -29.84 -6.17 -18.56
C LYS A 75 -29.23 -4.80 -18.26
N ASP A 76 -28.29 -4.38 -19.08
CA ASP A 76 -27.73 -3.04 -18.91
C ASP A 76 -28.77 -1.97 -19.28
N THR A 77 -28.76 -0.89 -18.50
CA THR A 77 -29.63 0.27 -18.72
C THR A 77 -28.83 1.41 -19.34
N TYR A 78 -29.49 2.43 -19.87
CA TYR A 78 -28.83 3.63 -20.39
C TYR A 78 -29.39 4.89 -19.76
N TRP A 79 -28.56 5.92 -19.70
CA TRP A 79 -28.99 7.24 -19.28
C TRP A 79 -29.45 8.08 -20.47
N PHE A 80 -30.48 8.89 -20.25
CA PHE A 80 -30.97 9.88 -21.19
C PHE A 80 -31.38 11.16 -20.43
N PRO A 81 -31.09 12.36 -20.93
CA PRO A 81 -31.50 13.61 -20.30
C PRO A 81 -33.02 13.71 -20.12
N SER A 82 -33.47 13.92 -18.87
CA SER A 82 -34.91 13.92 -18.52
C SER A 82 -35.74 15.02 -19.23
N LYS A 83 -35.10 16.10 -19.69
CA LYS A 83 -35.76 17.26 -20.29
C LYS A 83 -35.94 17.17 -21.80
N GLU A 84 -35.38 16.14 -22.43
CA GLU A 84 -35.46 15.94 -23.88
C GLU A 84 -36.58 14.97 -24.23
N VAL A 85 -37.21 15.17 -25.39
CA VAL A 85 -38.27 14.27 -25.87
C VAL A 85 -37.61 12.97 -26.32
N MET A 86 -38.07 11.84 -25.78
CA MET A 86 -37.64 10.52 -26.24
C MET A 86 -38.31 10.19 -27.58
N SER A 87 -37.63 10.51 -28.67
CA SER A 87 -38.01 10.10 -30.02
C SER A 87 -36.78 9.57 -30.75
N ASP A 88 -36.82 8.31 -31.17
CA ASP A 88 -35.76 7.66 -31.96
C ASP A 88 -34.34 7.85 -31.39
N ILE A 89 -34.14 7.46 -30.12
CA ILE A 89 -32.81 7.49 -29.49
C ILE A 89 -31.86 6.62 -30.32
N PRO A 90 -30.82 7.21 -30.95
CA PRO A 90 -29.90 6.45 -31.80
C PRO A 90 -29.19 5.37 -30.99
N GLU A 91 -28.94 4.21 -31.61
CA GLU A 91 -28.26 3.09 -30.93
C GLU A 91 -26.88 3.49 -30.40
N TYR A 92 -26.15 4.36 -31.12
CA TYR A 92 -24.85 4.87 -30.66
C TYR A 92 -24.94 5.59 -29.31
N HIS A 93 -26.03 6.31 -29.05
CA HIS A 93 -26.22 7.05 -27.80
C HIS A 93 -26.46 6.08 -26.64
N LYS A 94 -27.26 5.03 -26.89
CA LYS A 94 -27.53 3.97 -25.90
C LYS A 94 -26.24 3.23 -25.53
N GLU A 95 -25.40 2.92 -26.52
CA GLU A 95 -24.10 2.27 -26.30
C GLU A 95 -23.13 3.16 -25.50
N GLU A 96 -23.05 4.45 -25.82
CA GLU A 96 -22.14 5.38 -25.14
C GLU A 96 -22.53 5.64 -23.68
N HIS A 97 -23.85 5.68 -23.39
CA HIS A 97 -24.39 5.97 -22.06
C HIS A 97 -24.89 4.72 -21.32
N ARG A 98 -24.40 3.54 -21.71
CA ARG A 98 -24.73 2.26 -21.08
C ARG A 98 -24.10 2.17 -19.69
N LEU A 99 -24.90 1.75 -18.73
CA LEU A 99 -24.54 1.64 -17.32
C LEU A 99 -24.54 0.17 -16.93
N SER A 100 -23.34 -0.35 -16.66
CA SER A 100 -23.15 -1.73 -16.15
C SER A 100 -22.42 -1.76 -14.81
N TYR A 101 -21.71 -0.68 -14.45
CA TYR A 101 -20.78 -0.68 -13.32
C TYR A 101 -21.46 -0.89 -11.97
N TYR A 102 -22.75 -0.55 -11.83
CA TYR A 102 -23.48 -0.70 -10.57
C TYR A 102 -23.70 -2.16 -10.18
N GLN A 103 -23.77 -3.07 -11.14
CA GLN A 103 -23.91 -4.50 -10.90
C GLN A 103 -22.61 -5.08 -10.30
N TRP A 104 -21.46 -4.57 -10.76
CA TRP A 104 -20.13 -5.09 -10.45
C TRP A 104 -19.39 -4.29 -9.38
N SER A 105 -19.99 -3.22 -8.84
CA SER A 105 -19.30 -2.27 -7.97
C SER A 105 -18.77 -2.93 -6.69
N SER A 106 -19.57 -3.77 -6.04
CA SER A 106 -19.18 -4.48 -4.82
C SER A 106 -18.07 -5.51 -5.07
N MET A 107 -18.15 -6.26 -6.16
CA MET A 107 -17.12 -7.22 -6.56
C MET A 107 -15.80 -6.53 -6.89
N TYR A 108 -15.85 -5.44 -7.65
CA TYR A 108 -14.68 -4.61 -7.95
C TYR A 108 -13.99 -4.14 -6.66
N MET A 109 -14.75 -3.58 -5.71
CA MET A 109 -14.19 -3.09 -4.45
C MET A 109 -13.59 -4.22 -3.60
N ALA A 110 -14.23 -5.39 -3.55
CA ALA A 110 -13.67 -6.55 -2.86
C ALA A 110 -12.35 -7.02 -3.49
N MET A 111 -12.30 -7.11 -4.82
CA MET A 111 -11.08 -7.48 -5.55
C MET A 111 -9.96 -6.44 -5.38
N ALA A 112 -10.30 -5.15 -5.42
CA ALA A 112 -9.35 -4.07 -5.17
C ALA A 112 -8.78 -4.14 -3.74
N GLY A 113 -9.63 -4.42 -2.74
CA GLY A 113 -9.20 -4.64 -1.36
C GLY A 113 -8.20 -5.79 -1.21
N LEU A 114 -8.45 -6.91 -1.89
CA LEU A 114 -7.51 -8.04 -1.94
C LEU A 114 -6.21 -7.68 -2.67
N ALA A 115 -6.29 -6.91 -3.76
CA ALA A 115 -5.11 -6.48 -4.51
C ALA A 115 -4.14 -5.65 -3.64
N PHE A 116 -4.66 -4.77 -2.77
CA PHE A 116 -3.84 -4.01 -1.82
C PHE A 116 -3.07 -4.88 -0.81
N MET A 117 -3.51 -6.12 -0.56
CA MET A 117 -2.83 -7.06 0.33
C MET A 117 -1.68 -7.82 -0.33
N ILE A 118 -1.64 -7.88 -1.66
CA ILE A 118 -0.65 -8.66 -2.43
C ILE A 118 0.81 -8.29 -2.09
N PRO A 119 1.21 -7.01 -2.04
CA PRO A 119 2.61 -6.67 -1.81
C PRO A 119 3.09 -7.12 -0.42
N LYS A 120 2.23 -7.01 0.60
CA LYS A 120 2.55 -7.46 1.96
C LYS A 120 2.66 -8.98 2.03
N PHE A 121 1.77 -9.69 1.36
CA PHE A 121 1.86 -11.14 1.23
C PHE A 121 3.19 -11.56 0.59
N LEU A 122 3.56 -10.93 -0.53
CA LEU A 122 4.84 -11.18 -1.20
C LEU A 122 6.03 -10.84 -0.31
N TRP A 123 5.98 -9.73 0.45
CA TRP A 123 7.04 -9.36 1.38
C TRP A 123 7.26 -10.39 2.50
N LYS A 124 6.18 -10.91 3.09
CA LYS A 124 6.28 -11.97 4.11
C LYS A 124 6.78 -13.27 3.51
N MET A 125 6.29 -13.62 2.33
CA MET A 125 6.72 -14.81 1.61
C MET A 125 8.23 -14.74 1.31
N SER A 126 8.73 -13.62 0.79
CA SER A 126 10.17 -13.44 0.54
C SER A 126 11.03 -13.59 1.79
N GLN A 127 10.57 -13.09 2.94
CA GLN A 127 11.27 -13.28 4.22
C GLN A 127 11.32 -14.75 4.66
N SER A 128 10.32 -15.56 4.33
CA SER A 128 10.33 -16.99 4.66
C SER A 128 11.34 -17.78 3.82
N TYR A 129 11.67 -17.29 2.61
CA TYR A 129 12.65 -17.93 1.72
C TYR A 129 14.08 -17.47 1.99
N THR A 130 14.27 -16.29 2.57
CA THR A 130 15.59 -15.76 2.95
C THR A 130 15.90 -16.07 4.40
N ASP A 131 17.08 -16.65 4.70
CA ASP A 131 17.55 -16.94 6.07
C ASP A 131 18.00 -15.68 6.84
N LEU A 132 17.31 -14.55 6.65
CA LEU A 132 17.59 -13.28 7.30
C LEU A 132 16.38 -12.83 8.13
N PRO A 133 16.34 -13.15 9.44
CA PRO A 133 15.18 -12.87 10.28
C PRO A 133 15.14 -11.39 10.68
N LEU A 134 14.61 -10.52 9.81
CA LEU A 134 14.51 -9.07 10.03
C LEU A 134 13.69 -8.72 11.28
N ILE A 135 12.60 -9.45 11.52
CA ILE A 135 11.72 -9.25 12.69
C ILE A 135 12.49 -9.53 13.98
N TYR A 136 13.31 -10.59 14.01
CA TYR A 136 14.13 -10.94 15.17
C TYR A 136 15.08 -9.80 15.56
N PHE A 137 15.71 -9.12 14.60
CA PHE A 137 16.58 -7.97 14.90
C PHE A 137 15.81 -6.80 15.52
N CYS A 138 14.58 -6.55 15.07
CA CYS A 138 13.73 -5.49 15.62
C CYS A 138 13.27 -5.83 17.05
N ASP A 139 12.83 -7.06 17.28
CA ASP A 139 12.37 -7.53 18.59
C ASP A 139 13.52 -7.56 19.59
N THR A 140 14.69 -8.06 19.15
CA THR A 140 15.92 -8.06 19.96
C THR A 140 16.35 -6.63 20.30
N ALA A 141 16.30 -5.69 19.35
CA ALA A 141 16.60 -4.29 19.63
C ALA A 141 15.65 -3.66 20.67
N ASN A 142 14.36 -4.00 20.58
CA ASN A 142 13.37 -3.56 21.58
C ASN A 142 13.61 -4.18 22.96
N ALA A 143 14.03 -5.44 23.03
CA ALA A 143 14.40 -6.10 24.29
C ALA A 143 15.68 -5.50 24.91
N ILE A 144 16.70 -5.24 24.09
CA ILE A 144 17.96 -4.61 24.50
C ILE A 144 17.74 -3.21 25.09
N ARG A 145 16.74 -2.48 24.57
CA ARG A 145 16.40 -1.13 25.05
C ARG A 145 16.07 -1.08 26.55
N SER A 146 15.43 -2.12 27.08
CA SER A 146 15.00 -2.21 28.49
C SER A 146 16.04 -2.82 29.44
N GLU A 147 17.21 -3.22 28.93
CA GLU A 147 18.24 -3.90 29.71
C GLU A 147 19.19 -2.95 30.46
N THR A 148 19.88 -3.49 31.46
CA THR A 148 20.95 -2.79 32.19
C THR A 148 22.15 -2.48 31.28
N ALA A 149 22.91 -1.44 31.60
CA ALA A 149 23.98 -0.94 30.72
C ALA A 149 25.06 -1.97 30.39
N ASP A 150 25.42 -2.84 31.34
CA ASP A 150 26.46 -3.86 31.11
C ASP A 150 25.95 -5.03 30.27
N ASN A 151 24.77 -5.56 30.60
CA ASN A 151 24.12 -6.61 29.79
C ASN A 151 23.78 -6.12 28.37
N ARG A 152 23.44 -4.82 28.23
CA ARG A 152 23.17 -4.20 26.94
C ARG A 152 24.39 -4.24 26.02
N LYS A 153 25.58 -3.88 26.51
CA LYS A 153 26.81 -3.90 25.72
C LYS A 153 27.14 -5.30 25.19
N GLU A 154 26.94 -6.32 26.03
CA GLU A 154 27.16 -7.71 25.65
C GLU A 154 26.17 -8.16 24.56
N LYS A 155 24.86 -7.95 24.78
CA LYS A 155 23.81 -8.29 23.80
C LYS A 155 23.96 -7.54 22.47
N VAL A 156 24.37 -6.26 22.50
CA VAL A 156 24.67 -5.49 21.30
C VAL A 156 25.83 -6.10 20.51
N LYS A 157 26.87 -6.56 21.20
CA LYS A 157 28.02 -7.20 20.55
C LYS A 157 27.63 -8.54 19.92
N GLU A 158 26.84 -9.35 20.61
CA GLU A 158 26.28 -10.60 20.08
C GLU A 158 25.42 -10.32 18.83
N MET A 159 24.54 -9.33 18.89
CA MET A 159 23.69 -8.95 17.76
C MET A 159 24.52 -8.47 16.56
N ALA A 160 25.57 -7.68 16.79
CA ALA A 160 26.48 -7.23 15.73
C ALA A 160 27.21 -8.39 15.03
N VAL A 161 27.67 -9.38 15.79
CA VAL A 161 28.32 -10.59 15.25
C VAL A 161 27.32 -11.45 14.48
N PHE A 162 26.14 -11.68 15.06
CA PHE A 162 25.08 -12.46 14.43
C PHE A 162 24.60 -11.82 13.12
N MET A 163 24.37 -10.51 13.13
CA MET A 163 24.02 -9.74 11.94
C MET A 163 25.08 -9.86 10.85
N ARG A 164 26.37 -9.75 11.19
CA ARG A 164 27.46 -9.90 10.23
C ARG A 164 27.49 -11.31 9.63
N SER A 165 27.36 -12.34 10.45
CA SER A 165 27.34 -13.75 10.02
C SER A 165 26.22 -14.01 9.01
N LYS A 166 25.01 -13.51 9.29
CA LYS A 166 23.87 -13.64 8.39
C LYS A 166 24.06 -12.87 7.09
N ILE A 167 24.56 -11.63 7.14
CA ILE A 167 24.88 -10.86 5.92
C ILE A 167 25.90 -11.61 5.05
N THR A 168 26.97 -12.17 5.64
CA THR A 168 27.95 -12.95 4.86
C THR A 168 27.37 -14.21 4.24
N ALA A 169 26.47 -14.90 4.95
CA ALA A 169 25.84 -16.12 4.45
C ALA A 169 24.92 -15.84 3.25
N VAL A 170 24.17 -14.73 3.27
CA VAL A 170 23.32 -14.30 2.14
C VAL A 170 24.16 -13.94 0.91
N HIS A 171 25.35 -13.35 1.10
CA HIS A 171 26.23 -12.95 0.00
C HIS A 171 27.18 -14.05 -0.48
N ALA A 172 27.08 -15.28 0.04
CA ALA A 172 27.99 -16.37 -0.29
C ALA A 172 27.71 -16.93 -1.71
N PRO A 173 28.75 -17.09 -2.56
CA PRO A 173 28.60 -17.68 -3.89
C PRO A 173 28.12 -19.12 -3.77
N GLY A 174 27.01 -19.46 -4.43
CA GLY A 174 26.38 -20.79 -4.38
C GLY A 174 25.16 -20.91 -3.45
N SER A 175 24.85 -19.88 -2.65
CA SER A 175 23.58 -19.83 -1.91
C SER A 175 22.39 -19.61 -2.86
N ILE A 176 21.32 -20.39 -2.69
CA ILE A 176 20.03 -20.21 -3.41
C ILE A 176 19.45 -18.81 -3.10
N SER A 177 19.86 -18.20 -1.98
CA SER A 177 19.49 -16.87 -1.51
C SER A 177 20.48 -15.76 -1.94
N ASN A 178 21.12 -15.86 -3.11
CA ASN A 178 21.97 -14.77 -3.63
C ASN A 178 21.19 -13.48 -4.01
N VAL A 179 19.86 -13.48 -3.86
CA VAL A 179 19.04 -12.28 -4.01
C VAL A 179 19.22 -11.38 -2.79
N ARG A 180 19.83 -10.21 -2.98
CA ARG A 180 20.01 -9.22 -1.90
C ARG A 180 18.65 -8.73 -1.42
N MET A 181 18.43 -8.79 -0.11
CA MET A 181 17.13 -8.50 0.51
C MET A 181 16.68 -7.06 0.25
N TYR A 182 17.62 -6.13 0.14
CA TYR A 182 17.36 -4.75 -0.24
C TYR A 182 16.64 -4.61 -1.59
N PHE A 183 17.03 -5.38 -2.61
CA PHE A 183 16.37 -5.31 -3.91
C PHE A 183 14.94 -5.84 -3.84
N VAL A 184 14.71 -6.90 -3.07
CA VAL A 184 13.36 -7.43 -2.82
C VAL A 184 12.49 -6.37 -2.14
N TYR A 185 13.00 -5.75 -1.07
CA TYR A 185 12.31 -4.65 -0.39
C TYR A 185 11.97 -3.51 -1.36
N ALA A 186 12.92 -3.07 -2.19
CA ALA A 186 12.70 -2.02 -3.18
C ALA A 186 11.63 -2.40 -4.23
N ILE A 187 11.64 -3.65 -4.72
CA ILE A 187 10.62 -4.17 -5.64
C ILE A 187 9.24 -4.15 -4.98
N ILE A 188 9.12 -4.57 -3.72
CA ILE A 188 7.85 -4.52 -2.99
C ILE A 188 7.35 -3.08 -2.84
N LYS A 189 8.22 -2.11 -2.56
CA LYS A 189 7.84 -0.69 -2.50
C LYS A 189 7.32 -0.16 -3.83
N ILE A 190 8.01 -0.50 -4.92
CA ILE A 190 7.55 -0.14 -6.27
C ILE A 190 6.21 -0.82 -6.55
N LEU A 191 6.02 -2.06 -6.12
CA LEU A 191 4.76 -2.77 -6.29
C LEU A 191 3.59 -2.08 -5.57
N TYR A 192 3.78 -1.54 -4.36
CA TYR A 192 2.75 -0.73 -3.70
C TYR A 192 2.33 0.47 -4.55
N LEU A 193 3.30 1.20 -5.12
CA LEU A 193 3.03 2.32 -6.02
C LEU A 193 2.31 1.90 -7.29
N CYS A 194 2.73 0.80 -7.90
CA CYS A 194 2.09 0.25 -9.09
C CYS A 194 0.64 -0.15 -8.81
N ILE A 195 0.36 -0.77 -7.65
CA ILE A 195 -1.01 -1.13 -7.28
C ILE A 195 -1.85 0.12 -7.04
N ALA A 196 -1.35 1.12 -6.31
CA ALA A 196 -2.10 2.37 -6.10
C ALA A 196 -2.42 3.08 -7.44
N ALA A 197 -1.45 3.18 -8.34
CA ALA A 197 -1.63 3.77 -9.67
C ALA A 197 -2.59 2.94 -10.54
N ALA A 198 -2.43 1.61 -10.55
CA ALA A 198 -3.30 0.71 -11.29
C ALA A 198 -4.75 0.82 -10.79
N GLN A 199 -4.98 0.83 -9.47
CA GLN A 199 -6.32 0.98 -8.91
C GLN A 199 -6.95 2.33 -9.26
N PHE A 200 -6.17 3.41 -9.28
CA PHE A 200 -6.64 4.73 -9.72
C PHE A 200 -7.09 4.73 -11.20
N ILE A 201 -6.31 4.11 -12.09
CA ILE A 201 -6.63 4.02 -13.52
C ILE A 201 -7.83 3.09 -13.74
N VAL A 202 -7.83 1.92 -13.10
CA VAL A 202 -8.91 0.93 -13.22
C VAL A 202 -10.21 1.52 -12.70
N LEU A 203 -10.20 2.31 -11.62
CA LEU A 203 -11.39 2.99 -11.11
C LEU A 203 -12.02 3.93 -12.17
N GLY A 204 -11.19 4.72 -12.87
CA GLY A 204 -11.67 5.59 -13.95
C GLY A 204 -12.20 4.80 -15.15
N TYR A 205 -11.52 3.71 -15.53
CA TYR A 205 -11.98 2.83 -16.61
C TYR A 205 -13.30 2.13 -16.26
N PHE A 206 -13.43 1.65 -15.02
CA PHE A 206 -14.60 0.95 -14.50
C PHE A 206 -15.87 1.82 -14.55
N LEU A 207 -15.75 3.12 -14.28
CA LEU A 207 -16.86 4.09 -14.36
C LEU A 207 -17.11 4.62 -15.78
N GLY A 208 -16.44 4.09 -16.80
CA GLY A 208 -16.56 4.56 -18.18
C GLY A 208 -15.87 5.91 -18.47
N GLN A 209 -15.16 6.49 -17.50
CA GLN A 209 -14.48 7.79 -17.61
C GLN A 209 -13.11 7.69 -18.29
N LYS A 210 -13.05 7.10 -19.49
CA LYS A 210 -11.79 6.80 -20.20
C LYS A 210 -10.95 8.03 -20.53
N LYS A 211 -11.58 9.18 -20.78
CA LYS A 211 -10.92 10.42 -21.23
C LYS A 211 -10.50 11.33 -20.08
N ASN A 212 -11.14 11.21 -18.91
CA ASN A 212 -11.02 12.16 -17.80
C ASN A 212 -10.56 11.46 -16.52
N LEU A 213 -9.25 11.34 -16.28
CA LEU A 213 -8.72 10.77 -15.03
C LEU A 213 -9.06 11.63 -13.79
N LEU A 214 -9.34 12.92 -13.98
CA LEU A 214 -9.74 13.88 -12.96
C LEU A 214 -11.28 13.98 -12.82
N TRP A 215 -12.01 12.93 -13.19
CA TRP A 215 -13.47 12.87 -13.07
C TRP A 215 -13.93 13.11 -11.62
N GLY A 216 -13.19 12.62 -10.62
CA GLY A 216 -13.54 12.79 -9.20
C GLY A 216 -13.50 14.25 -8.77
N TRP A 217 -12.48 15.00 -9.19
CA TRP A 217 -12.41 16.45 -8.94
C TRP A 217 -13.54 17.22 -9.63
N THR A 218 -13.84 16.86 -10.88
CA THR A 218 -14.92 17.48 -11.66
C THR A 218 -16.28 17.23 -11.00
N LEU A 219 -16.54 15.99 -10.58
CA LEU A 219 -17.75 15.60 -9.85
C LEU A 219 -17.88 16.36 -8.53
N PHE A 220 -16.80 16.49 -7.77
CA PHE A 220 -16.78 17.25 -6.52
C PHE A 220 -17.17 18.72 -6.72
N MET A 221 -16.58 19.38 -7.71
CA MET A 221 -16.91 20.77 -8.03
C MET A 221 -18.35 20.94 -8.52
N ASN A 222 -18.83 20.01 -9.36
CA ASN A 222 -20.21 20.02 -9.82
C ASN A 222 -21.20 19.90 -8.65
N LEU A 223 -20.92 19.02 -7.67
CA LEU A 223 -21.75 18.84 -6.49
C LEU A 223 -21.79 20.10 -5.60
N ILE A 224 -20.65 20.78 -5.41
CA ILE A 224 -20.60 22.06 -4.66
C ILE A 224 -21.42 23.15 -5.35
N ASN A 225 -21.36 23.19 -6.69
CA ASN A 225 -22.09 24.17 -7.49
C ASN A 225 -23.57 23.82 -7.68
N GLY A 226 -24.06 22.72 -7.09
CA GLY A 226 -25.45 22.28 -7.21
C GLY A 226 -25.80 21.67 -8.57
N VAL A 227 -24.80 21.33 -9.39
CA VAL A 227 -24.99 20.67 -10.68
C VAL A 227 -25.18 19.16 -10.44
N THR A 228 -26.35 18.64 -10.81
CA THR A 228 -26.75 17.26 -10.55
C THR A 228 -26.50 16.32 -11.74
N TRP A 229 -26.65 15.02 -11.50
CA TRP A 229 -26.55 13.94 -12.48
C TRP A 229 -27.45 14.12 -13.71
N GLU A 230 -28.54 14.88 -13.61
CA GLU A 230 -29.45 15.18 -14.72
C GLU A 230 -28.79 15.92 -15.89
N THR A 231 -27.68 16.63 -15.61
CA THR A 231 -26.94 17.40 -16.63
C THR A 231 -25.59 16.78 -16.98
N THR A 232 -24.98 16.08 -16.02
CA THR A 232 -23.63 15.53 -16.18
C THR A 232 -23.62 14.08 -16.68
N GLY A 233 -24.73 13.36 -16.52
CA GLY A 233 -24.82 11.92 -16.81
C GLY A 233 -23.92 11.05 -15.92
N LEU A 234 -23.25 11.63 -14.91
CA LEU A 234 -22.42 10.91 -13.95
C LEU A 234 -23.30 10.43 -12.80
N PHE A 235 -23.26 9.14 -12.50
CA PHE A 235 -24.05 8.50 -11.45
C PHE A 235 -25.56 8.84 -11.50
N PRO A 236 -26.24 8.57 -12.64
CA PRO A 236 -27.65 8.89 -12.79
C PRO A 236 -28.55 8.06 -11.86
N ARG A 237 -29.61 8.68 -11.34
CA ARG A 237 -30.59 8.01 -10.47
C ARG A 237 -31.78 7.45 -11.23
N LEU A 238 -31.99 7.95 -12.45
CA LEU A 238 -33.00 7.49 -13.39
C LEU A 238 -32.31 6.94 -14.63
N THR A 239 -32.73 5.75 -15.06
CA THR A 239 -32.23 5.09 -16.25
C THR A 239 -33.39 4.53 -17.07
N PHE A 240 -33.13 4.24 -18.33
CA PHE A 240 -34.09 3.65 -19.25
C PHE A 240 -33.67 2.22 -19.58
N CYS A 241 -34.66 1.35 -19.63
CA CYS A 241 -34.49 -0.05 -19.99
C CYS A 241 -35.44 -0.39 -21.13
N ASP A 242 -34.88 -0.92 -22.20
CA ASP A 242 -35.67 -1.48 -23.30
C ASP A 242 -35.87 -2.97 -23.03
N PHE A 243 -37.09 -3.47 -23.00
CA PHE A 243 -37.39 -4.90 -22.91
C PHE A 243 -38.45 -5.30 -23.93
N THR A 244 -38.30 -6.51 -24.46
CA THR A 244 -39.18 -7.04 -25.50
C THR A 244 -40.13 -8.05 -24.87
N VAL A 245 -41.42 -7.75 -24.90
CA VAL A 245 -42.47 -8.71 -24.55
C VAL A 245 -42.74 -9.60 -25.75
N ARG A 246 -42.48 -10.90 -25.57
CA ARG A 246 -42.71 -11.90 -26.61
C ARG A 246 -44.13 -12.44 -26.49
N GLU A 247 -44.94 -12.19 -27.52
CA GLU A 247 -46.28 -12.75 -27.64
C GLU A 247 -46.30 -13.95 -28.57
N MET A 248 -47.26 -14.84 -28.34
CA MET A 248 -47.55 -15.93 -29.28
C MET A 248 -47.97 -15.35 -30.64
N ALA A 249 -47.58 -16.01 -31.74
CA ALA A 249 -47.75 -15.58 -33.14
C ALA A 249 -46.76 -14.51 -33.68
N GLY A 250 -45.68 -14.20 -32.96
CA GLY A 250 -44.56 -13.41 -33.49
C GLY A 250 -44.75 -11.89 -33.42
N ASN A 251 -45.80 -11.42 -32.76
CA ASN A 251 -46.05 -10.00 -32.51
C ASN A 251 -45.27 -9.51 -31.27
N ASN A 252 -43.95 -9.43 -31.38
CA ASN A 252 -43.11 -8.90 -30.30
C ASN A 252 -43.38 -7.41 -30.10
N ARG A 253 -43.50 -6.98 -28.84
CA ARG A 253 -43.67 -5.57 -28.48
C ARG A 253 -42.44 -5.09 -27.73
N ASP A 254 -41.74 -4.11 -28.30
CA ASP A 254 -40.63 -3.44 -27.65
C ASP A 254 -41.16 -2.30 -26.78
N GLU A 255 -40.88 -2.36 -25.48
CA GLU A 255 -41.29 -1.35 -24.51
C GLU A 255 -40.06 -0.77 -23.83
N THR A 256 -40.05 0.56 -23.66
CA THR A 256 -39.04 1.26 -22.86
C THR A 256 -39.69 1.69 -21.55
N VAL A 257 -39.11 1.26 -20.43
CA VAL A 257 -39.54 1.67 -19.08
C VAL A 257 -38.47 2.51 -18.40
N GLN A 258 -38.95 3.40 -17.55
CA GLN A 258 -38.10 4.24 -16.72
C GLN A 258 -37.87 3.55 -15.37
N CYS A 259 -36.63 3.42 -14.95
CA CYS A 259 -36.27 2.76 -13.69
C CYS A 259 -35.45 3.68 -12.78
N VAL A 260 -35.70 3.58 -11.48
CA VAL A 260 -34.98 4.28 -10.42
C VAL A 260 -33.89 3.37 -9.88
N ILE A 261 -32.63 3.80 -9.95
CA ILE A 261 -31.48 3.02 -9.48
C ILE A 261 -30.95 3.56 -8.14
N GLY A 262 -31.51 3.05 -7.05
CA GLY A 262 -31.18 3.52 -5.69
C GLY A 262 -29.73 3.26 -5.25
N ILE A 263 -29.10 2.19 -5.75
CA ILE A 263 -27.69 1.88 -5.41
C ILE A 263 -26.71 2.96 -5.90
N ASN A 264 -27.07 3.68 -6.96
CA ASN A 264 -26.15 4.60 -7.60
C ASN A 264 -25.87 5.85 -6.76
N GLU A 265 -26.82 6.26 -5.92
CA GLU A 265 -26.63 7.35 -4.96
C GLU A 265 -25.54 7.03 -3.93
N PHE A 266 -25.46 5.77 -3.49
CA PHE A 266 -24.37 5.31 -2.61
C PHE A 266 -23.05 5.20 -3.37
N ASN A 267 -23.08 4.63 -4.57
CA ASN A 267 -21.89 4.49 -5.42
C ASN A 267 -21.24 5.86 -5.69
N GLU A 268 -22.02 6.90 -5.98
CA GLU A 268 -21.50 8.27 -6.20
C GLU A 268 -20.62 8.73 -5.03
N LYS A 269 -21.11 8.60 -3.80
CA LYS A 269 -20.40 9.08 -2.60
C LYS A 269 -19.20 8.20 -2.27
N ILE A 270 -19.35 6.89 -2.38
CA ILE A 270 -18.27 5.93 -2.09
C ILE A 270 -17.13 6.09 -3.09
N PHE A 271 -17.42 6.09 -4.39
CA PHE A 271 -16.38 6.21 -5.42
C PHE A 271 -15.71 7.58 -5.41
N LEU A 272 -16.45 8.65 -5.12
CA LEU A 272 -15.85 9.98 -4.93
C LEU A 272 -14.87 9.99 -3.76
N PHE A 273 -15.25 9.41 -2.62
CA PHE A 273 -14.36 9.27 -1.46
C PHE A 273 -13.12 8.43 -1.79
N LEU A 274 -13.30 7.27 -2.43
CA LEU A 274 -12.20 6.39 -2.83
C LEU A 274 -11.25 7.07 -3.82
N TRP A 275 -11.75 7.93 -4.71
CA TRP A 275 -10.91 8.68 -5.64
C TRP A 275 -9.93 9.60 -4.89
N PHE A 276 -10.42 10.40 -3.94
CA PHE A 276 -9.55 11.25 -3.11
C PHE A 276 -8.59 10.42 -2.25
N TRP A 277 -9.07 9.29 -1.71
CA TRP A 277 -8.24 8.38 -0.94
C TRP A 277 -7.08 7.82 -1.76
N LEU A 278 -7.33 7.36 -3.00
CA LEU A 278 -6.28 6.83 -3.87
C LEU A 278 -5.25 7.89 -4.26
N VAL A 279 -5.68 9.12 -4.50
CA VAL A 279 -4.77 10.25 -4.76
C VAL A 279 -3.88 10.52 -3.53
N PHE A 280 -4.48 10.62 -2.34
CA PHE A 280 -3.74 10.78 -1.10
C PHE A 280 -2.77 9.62 -0.84
N LEU A 281 -3.21 8.38 -1.09
CA LEU A 281 -2.40 7.19 -0.94
C LEU A 281 -1.19 7.22 -1.87
N PHE A 282 -1.38 7.55 -3.15
CA PHE A 282 -0.29 7.64 -4.10
C PHE A 282 0.76 8.68 -3.69
N PHE A 283 0.35 9.89 -3.30
CA PHE A 283 1.32 10.91 -2.87
C PHE A 283 2.01 10.57 -1.54
N SER A 284 1.28 10.07 -0.56
CA SER A 284 1.85 9.68 0.74
C SER A 284 2.87 8.54 0.61
N THR A 285 2.58 7.54 -0.23
CA THR A 285 3.51 6.45 -0.54
C THR A 285 4.75 6.92 -1.29
N VAL A 286 4.60 7.79 -2.30
CA VAL A 286 5.74 8.38 -3.03
C VAL A 286 6.66 9.14 -2.07
N VAL A 287 6.11 9.99 -1.20
CA VAL A 287 6.89 10.78 -0.23
C VAL A 287 7.63 9.86 0.73
N ALA A 288 6.96 8.86 1.30
CA ALA A 288 7.57 7.91 2.22
C ALA A 288 8.70 7.10 1.56
N HIS A 289 8.48 6.58 0.34
CA HIS A 289 9.49 5.81 -0.37
C HIS A 289 10.67 6.68 -0.83
N ALA A 290 10.42 7.91 -1.27
CA ALA A 290 11.48 8.85 -1.60
C ALA A 290 12.33 9.19 -0.38
N PHE A 291 11.70 9.39 0.79
CA PHE A 291 12.41 9.61 2.04
C PHE A 291 13.28 8.41 2.42
N ASN A 292 12.72 7.20 2.45
CA ASN A 292 13.45 5.97 2.78
C ASN A 292 14.61 5.71 1.79
N PHE A 293 14.38 5.88 0.49
CA PHE A 293 15.42 5.75 -0.53
C PHE A 293 16.54 6.79 -0.33
N SER A 294 16.19 8.04 -0.03
CA SER A 294 17.17 9.10 0.20
C SER A 294 18.06 8.85 1.42
N GLN A 295 17.52 8.21 2.46
CA GLN A 295 18.30 7.81 3.63
C GLN A 295 19.32 6.72 3.29
N MET A 296 18.92 5.72 2.50
CA MET A 296 19.75 4.56 2.17
C MET A 296 20.91 4.89 1.22
N VAL A 297 20.67 5.76 0.24
CA VAL A 297 21.68 6.11 -0.79
C VAL A 297 22.71 7.11 -0.25
N LYS A 298 22.31 8.02 0.64
CA LYS A 298 23.24 9.03 1.14
C LYS A 298 24.22 8.40 2.14
N PRO A 299 25.52 8.73 2.08
CA PRO A 299 26.49 8.35 3.11
C PRO A 299 26.16 9.00 4.48
N TYR A 300 25.16 9.89 4.53
CA TYR A 300 24.67 10.50 5.74
C TYR A 300 24.14 9.47 6.74
N PHE A 301 23.52 8.37 6.31
CA PHE A 301 22.96 7.38 7.23
C PHE A 301 24.03 6.77 8.15
N ILE A 302 25.13 6.28 7.57
CA ILE A 302 26.27 5.75 8.34
C ILE A 302 26.97 6.85 9.13
N ASN A 303 27.12 8.05 8.54
CA ASN A 303 27.73 9.18 9.26
C ASN A 303 26.86 9.68 10.43
N SER A 304 25.54 9.52 10.35
CA SER A 304 24.58 9.85 11.41
C SER A 304 24.62 8.81 12.52
N LEU A 305 24.71 7.53 12.18
CA LEU A 305 24.82 6.45 13.17
C LEU A 305 26.17 6.47 13.90
N LEU A 306 27.25 6.82 13.21
CA LEU A 306 28.60 6.91 13.79
C LEU A 306 28.97 8.32 14.24
N HIS A 307 27.99 9.19 14.50
CA HIS A 307 28.24 10.59 14.84
C HIS A 307 29.07 10.74 16.12
N THR A 308 28.90 9.84 17.10
CA THR A 308 29.68 9.80 18.36
C THR A 308 31.17 9.56 18.12
N LEU A 309 31.53 8.81 17.08
CA LEU A 309 32.92 8.54 16.70
C LEU A 309 33.49 9.58 15.74
N ARG A 310 32.64 10.42 15.15
CA ARG A 310 33.01 11.34 14.08
C ARG A 310 33.82 12.49 14.65
N LYS A 311 35.09 12.60 14.23
CA LYS A 311 35.87 13.81 14.48
C LYS A 311 35.50 14.91 13.48
N PRO A 312 35.33 16.16 13.93
CA PRO A 312 35.10 17.27 13.01
C PRO A 312 36.29 17.41 12.05
N HIS A 313 35.99 17.67 10.77
CA HIS A 313 36.94 17.94 9.69
C HIS A 313 37.87 16.80 9.18
N ASP A 314 37.80 15.56 9.69
CA ASP A 314 38.64 14.47 9.19
C ASP A 314 38.09 13.81 7.90
N GLN A 315 38.70 14.13 6.75
CA GLN A 315 38.33 13.53 5.46
C GLN A 315 38.73 12.05 5.32
N LYS A 316 39.79 11.59 6.01
CA LYS A 316 40.22 10.18 5.95
C LYS A 316 39.20 9.30 6.66
N GLN A 317 38.71 9.74 7.82
CA GLN A 317 37.66 9.04 8.57
C GLN A 317 36.37 8.93 7.76
N LYS A 318 35.94 10.00 7.07
CA LYS A 318 34.76 9.97 6.18
C LYS A 318 34.89 8.93 5.05
N LYS A 319 36.08 8.80 4.45
CA LYS A 319 36.36 7.77 3.43
C LYS A 319 36.32 6.37 4.04
N LEU A 320 36.81 6.20 5.26
CA LEU A 320 36.80 4.92 5.97
C LEU A 320 35.38 4.49 6.34
N PHE A 321 34.53 5.40 6.82
CA PHE A 321 33.10 5.14 7.07
C PHE A 321 32.35 4.76 5.81
N LYS A 322 32.67 5.38 4.66
CA LYS A 322 32.11 5.00 3.37
C LYS A 322 32.49 3.55 3.00
N LYS A 323 33.78 3.20 3.11
CA LYS A 323 34.26 1.82 2.88
C LYS A 323 33.61 0.80 3.81
N PHE A 324 33.46 1.13 5.09
CA PHE A 324 32.75 0.27 6.04
C PHE A 324 31.30 0.01 5.59
N GLY A 325 30.58 1.07 5.21
CA GLY A 325 29.20 0.96 4.73
C GLY A 325 29.06 0.13 3.45
N ASP A 326 30.02 0.25 2.53
CA ASP A 326 29.92 -0.39 1.22
C ASP A 326 30.46 -1.83 1.22
N ASP A 327 31.58 -2.09 1.90
CA ASP A 327 32.27 -3.40 1.88
C ASP A 327 31.85 -4.34 3.03
N HIS A 328 31.66 -3.80 4.24
CA HIS A 328 31.42 -4.62 5.45
C HIS A 328 29.94 -4.79 5.77
N LEU A 329 29.18 -3.69 5.69
CA LEU A 329 27.76 -3.66 6.01
C LEU A 329 26.88 -4.00 4.80
N THR A 330 27.32 -3.65 3.59
CA THR A 330 26.57 -3.73 2.32
C THR A 330 25.18 -3.04 2.39
N MET A 331 24.36 -3.16 1.35
CA MET A 331 23.02 -2.57 1.34
C MET A 331 22.05 -3.27 2.29
N ASP A 332 22.21 -4.58 2.49
CA ASP A 332 21.33 -5.36 3.35
C ASP A 332 21.56 -5.01 4.83
N GLY A 333 22.81 -4.78 5.24
CA GLY A 333 23.09 -4.30 6.59
C GLY A 333 22.60 -2.88 6.84
N LYS A 334 22.65 -2.00 5.83
CA LYS A 334 22.04 -0.65 5.91
C LYS A 334 20.53 -0.76 6.12
N LEU A 335 19.86 -1.68 5.41
CA LEU A 335 18.43 -1.95 5.57
C LEU A 335 18.09 -2.42 6.99
N ILE A 336 18.81 -3.42 7.52
CA ILE A 336 18.58 -3.92 8.90
C ILE A 336 18.78 -2.81 9.93
N LEU A 337 19.87 -2.04 9.83
CA LEU A 337 20.11 -0.91 10.75
C LEU A 337 19.02 0.15 10.65
N SER A 338 18.40 0.34 9.49
CA SER A 338 17.27 1.28 9.35
C SER A 338 16.03 0.80 10.08
N PHE A 339 15.73 -0.50 10.03
CA PHE A 339 14.62 -1.06 10.81
C PHE A 339 14.90 -0.97 12.32
N ILE A 340 16.12 -1.31 12.76
CA ILE A 340 16.53 -1.15 14.16
C ILE A 340 16.42 0.32 14.59
N LYS A 341 16.86 1.25 13.76
CA LYS A 341 16.76 2.70 14.02
C LYS A 341 15.32 3.16 14.17
N SER A 342 14.39 2.60 13.40
CA SER A 342 12.96 2.90 13.53
C SER A 342 12.39 2.45 14.88
N GLN A 343 13.00 1.46 15.54
CA GLN A 343 12.61 0.99 16.88
C GLN A 343 13.32 1.78 17.99
N SER A 344 14.63 1.96 17.85
CA SER A 344 15.48 2.70 18.80
C SER A 344 16.73 3.23 18.11
N ASP A 345 16.85 4.56 18.02
CA ASP A 345 18.04 5.22 17.45
C ASP A 345 19.30 4.91 18.27
N LEU A 346 19.18 4.87 19.61
CA LEU A 346 20.31 4.55 20.50
C LEU A 346 20.87 3.15 20.22
N VAL A 347 20.01 2.13 20.15
CA VAL A 347 20.45 0.74 19.92
C VAL A 347 21.05 0.61 18.52
N ALA A 348 20.47 1.24 17.50
CA ALA A 348 21.03 1.25 16.15
C ALA A 348 22.45 1.84 16.11
N GLN A 349 22.69 2.91 16.86
CA GLN A 349 24.02 3.53 16.97
C GLN A 349 25.02 2.62 17.69
N GLU A 350 24.66 2.05 18.85
CA GLU A 350 25.53 1.15 19.60
C GLU A 350 25.93 -0.08 18.75
N VAL A 351 24.99 -0.65 18.00
CA VAL A 351 25.24 -1.78 17.08
C VAL A 351 26.15 -1.36 15.92
N ALA A 352 25.89 -0.21 15.29
CA ALA A 352 26.73 0.30 14.21
C ALA A 352 28.17 0.53 14.68
N VAL A 353 28.36 1.06 15.90
CA VAL A 353 29.67 1.25 16.53
C VAL A 353 30.36 -0.08 16.80
N ALA A 354 29.65 -1.07 17.36
CA ALA A 354 30.19 -2.41 17.59
C ALA A 354 30.65 -3.09 16.30
N MET A 355 29.83 -3.02 15.23
CA MET A 355 30.20 -3.54 13.91
C MET A 355 31.42 -2.82 13.32
N TYR A 356 31.49 -1.49 13.48
CA TYR A 356 32.62 -0.70 13.00
C TYR A 356 33.93 -1.06 13.73
N ASN A 357 33.87 -1.28 15.04
CA ASN A 357 35.04 -1.72 15.81
C ASN A 357 35.53 -3.11 15.36
N ASN A 358 34.62 -4.05 15.14
CA ASN A 358 34.96 -5.38 14.59
C ASN A 358 35.61 -5.25 13.20
N TYR A 359 35.12 -4.35 12.34
CA TYR A 359 35.72 -4.08 11.04
C TYR A 359 37.15 -3.52 11.16
N LEU A 360 37.40 -2.60 12.11
CA LEU A 360 38.74 -2.09 12.36
C LEU A 360 39.70 -3.18 12.84
N GLU A 361 39.24 -4.09 13.69
CA GLU A 361 40.05 -5.24 14.15
C GLU A 361 40.41 -6.17 12.98
N HIS A 362 39.44 -6.49 12.11
CA HIS A 362 39.70 -7.25 10.89
C HIS A 362 40.69 -6.54 9.97
N LEU A 363 40.59 -5.22 9.80
CA LEU A 363 41.54 -4.45 8.99
C LEU A 363 42.96 -4.51 9.55
N LYS A 364 43.13 -4.42 10.88
CA LYS A 364 44.44 -4.56 11.54
C LYS A 364 45.04 -5.94 11.32
N ALA A 365 44.23 -6.99 11.46
CA ALA A 365 44.69 -8.37 11.25
C ALA A 365 45.13 -8.62 9.79
N THR A 366 44.53 -7.94 8.82
CA THR A 366 44.79 -8.16 7.39
C THR A 366 45.85 -7.21 6.80
N ARG A 367 46.12 -6.06 7.44
CA ARG A 367 47.13 -5.07 7.01
C ARG A 367 47.91 -4.50 8.21
N PRO A 368 49.07 -5.05 8.57
CA PRO A 368 49.86 -4.59 9.71
C PRO A 368 50.59 -3.23 9.52
N SER A 369 50.45 -2.54 8.38
CA SER A 369 51.21 -1.33 8.04
C SER A 369 50.59 0.02 8.47
N ILE A 370 49.56 0.01 9.33
CA ILE A 370 49.05 1.23 9.96
C ILE A 370 49.74 1.36 11.32
N THR A 371 50.56 2.40 11.49
CA THR A 371 51.42 2.59 12.67
C THR A 371 50.60 2.70 13.98
N PRO A 372 51.02 2.03 15.07
CA PRO A 372 50.31 1.97 16.35
C PRO A 372 50.09 3.32 17.05
N GLU A 373 50.90 4.34 16.75
CA GLU A 373 50.95 5.61 17.47
C GLU A 373 49.72 6.52 17.26
N ASP A 374 49.09 6.46 16.08
CA ASP A 374 47.89 7.26 15.79
C ASP A 374 46.62 6.68 16.43
N LEU A 375 46.64 5.38 16.76
CA LEU A 375 45.50 4.66 17.31
C LEU A 375 45.54 4.55 18.83
N HIS A 376 46.74 4.44 19.43
CA HIS A 376 46.89 4.41 20.89
C HIS A 376 46.37 5.70 21.53
N LYS A 377 46.61 6.86 20.88
CA LYS A 377 46.02 8.15 21.27
C LYS A 377 44.49 8.20 21.18
N GLY A 378 43.87 7.33 20.39
CA GLY A 378 42.41 7.19 20.30
C GLY A 378 41.82 6.32 21.41
N ILE A 379 42.48 5.20 21.74
CA ILE A 379 42.03 4.25 22.77
C ILE A 379 42.29 4.80 24.18
N GLU A 380 43.40 5.48 24.43
CA GLU A 380 43.67 6.14 25.71
C GLU A 380 42.70 7.30 25.99
N LYS A 381 42.26 8.02 24.96
CA LYS A 381 41.23 9.07 25.13
C LYS A 381 39.86 8.48 25.47
N MET A 382 39.51 7.30 24.96
CA MET A 382 38.24 6.65 25.30
C MET A 382 38.20 6.15 26.76
N LYS A 383 39.34 5.68 27.30
CA LYS A 383 39.43 5.31 28.72
C LYS A 383 39.35 6.51 29.67
N LYS A 384 39.76 7.71 29.24
CA LYS A 384 39.66 8.93 30.09
C LYS A 384 38.25 9.52 30.13
N VAL A 385 37.53 9.52 29.02
CA VAL A 385 36.15 10.09 28.97
C VAL A 385 35.15 9.25 29.78
N GLN A 386 35.38 7.94 29.92
CA GLN A 386 34.49 7.04 30.66
C GLN A 386 34.73 7.03 32.18
N VAL A 387 35.78 7.72 32.66
CA VAL A 387 36.14 7.84 34.09
C VAL A 387 35.79 9.22 34.66
N ASP A 388 35.59 10.23 33.80
CA ASP A 388 35.22 11.60 34.23
C ASP A 388 33.68 11.84 34.28
N GLU A 389 32.85 10.82 34.02
CA GLU A 389 31.37 10.89 34.10
C GLU A 389 30.75 9.97 35.17
N THR A 390 31.54 9.47 36.13
CA THR A 390 31.02 8.85 37.37
C THR A 390 30.94 9.83 38.53
#